data_AF-A0A0D1ZUR9-F1
#
_entry.id   AF-A0A0D1ZUR9-F1
#
_cell.length_a   1.000
_cell.length_b   1.000
_cell.length_c   1.000
_cell.angle_alpha   90.00
_cell.angle_beta   90.00
_cell.angle_gamma   90.00
#
_symmetry.space_group_name_H-M   'P 1'
#
loop_
_entity.id
_entity.type
_entity.pdbx_description
1 polymer ?
#
loop_
_entity_poly.entity_id
_entity_poly.type
_entity_poly.pdbx_seq_one_letter_code
_entity_poly.pdbx_strand_id
1 'polypeptide(L)'
;MPLIRMFPDDSMCPPTVVLSTNARYDPHYHTRIGAALRFLRKEGFLFVGTVHNLFRNVWGDMIRYRDSLSQRAPPQAWALDFRQAVEDVITRNLGPKLRADVVRLMKHQTYREAHASDEHFAPVLFVAGAAGVWEDVGIKNVLGAQSWELTNICNSQFTLGENTQQHGGITHQVSRSRTSEVRSEVGTNDCEFLDSWYS
;
A
#
# COMPACT_ATOMS: atom_id res chain seq x y z
N MET A 1 -3.19 0.62 -15.27
CA MET A 1 -3.11 2.08 -15.45
C MET A 1 -2.09 2.84 -14.59
N PRO A 2 -1.63 2.41 -13.40
CA PRO A 2 -0.77 3.28 -12.58
C PRO A 2 0.60 3.58 -13.22
N LEU A 3 1.18 2.61 -13.96
CA LEU A 3 2.52 2.74 -14.52
C LEU A 3 2.68 3.91 -15.50
N ILE A 4 1.70 4.17 -16.36
CA ILE A 4 1.75 5.28 -17.34
C ILE A 4 1.80 6.65 -16.63
N ARG A 5 1.22 6.75 -15.43
CA ARG A 5 1.24 7.99 -14.63
C ARG A 5 2.49 8.11 -13.77
N MET A 6 3.02 6.99 -13.27
CA MET A 6 4.24 6.95 -12.47
C MET A 6 5.51 7.10 -13.33
N PHE A 7 5.51 6.51 -14.52
CA PHE A 7 6.59 6.49 -15.51
C PHE A 7 6.02 6.92 -16.86
N PRO A 8 5.84 8.24 -17.09
CA PRO A 8 5.26 8.76 -18.33
C PRO A 8 6.17 8.57 -19.55
N ASP A 9 7.48 8.43 -19.31
CA ASP A 9 8.49 8.06 -20.30
C ASP A 9 8.66 6.54 -20.27
N ASP A 10 8.45 5.88 -21.42
CA ASP A 10 8.54 4.43 -21.55
C ASP A 10 9.97 3.91 -21.31
N SER A 11 10.98 4.71 -21.63
CA SER A 11 12.40 4.39 -21.40
C SER A 11 12.78 4.36 -19.91
N MET A 12 11.97 5.01 -19.06
CA MET A 12 12.15 5.02 -17.60
C MET A 12 11.28 4.00 -16.87
N CYS A 13 10.37 3.31 -17.57
CA CYS A 13 9.47 2.34 -16.96
C CYS A 13 10.24 1.06 -16.59
N PRO A 14 10.27 0.65 -15.31
CA PRO A 14 11.01 -0.55 -14.91
C PRO A 14 10.36 -1.82 -15.49
N PRO A 15 11.16 -2.87 -15.76
CA PRO A 15 10.64 -4.18 -16.13
C PRO A 15 9.56 -4.63 -15.14
N THR A 16 8.38 -4.96 -15.67
CA THR A 16 7.19 -5.22 -14.86
C THR A 16 6.79 -6.69 -14.95
N VAL A 17 6.56 -7.32 -13.80
CA VAL A 17 5.97 -8.65 -13.70
C VAL A 17 4.55 -8.51 -13.13
N VAL A 18 3.58 -9.12 -13.80
CA VAL A 18 2.20 -9.18 -13.32
C VAL A 18 2.02 -10.42 -12.47
N LEU A 19 1.63 -10.23 -11.21
CA LEU A 19 1.28 -11.33 -10.29
C LEU A 19 -0.25 -11.48 -10.25
N SER A 20 -0.74 -12.67 -10.55
CA SER A 20 -2.16 -12.99 -10.41
C SER A 20 -2.50 -13.38 -8.96
N THR A 21 -3.73 -13.06 -8.54
CA THR A 21 -4.26 -13.45 -7.24
C THR A 21 -4.72 -14.90 -7.25
N ASN A 22 -4.41 -15.66 -6.20
CA ASN A 22 -4.97 -16.99 -6.01
C ASN A 22 -6.50 -16.93 -5.86
N ALA A 23 -7.22 -17.85 -6.49
CA ALA A 23 -8.67 -17.94 -6.42
C ALA A 23 -9.19 -18.43 -5.05
N ARG A 24 -8.32 -19.02 -4.21
CA ARG A 24 -8.63 -19.35 -2.81
C ARG A 24 -8.41 -18.11 -1.95
N TYR A 25 -9.51 -17.55 -1.45
CA TYR A 25 -9.53 -16.31 -0.69
C TYR A 25 -9.19 -16.54 0.80
N ASP A 26 -7.95 -16.93 1.07
CA ASP A 26 -7.39 -16.91 2.43
C ASP A 26 -6.57 -15.62 2.63
N PRO A 27 -7.00 -14.70 3.50
CA PRO A 27 -6.26 -13.46 3.73
C PRO A 27 -4.87 -13.68 4.34
N HIS A 28 -4.71 -14.74 5.13
CA HIS A 28 -3.41 -15.11 5.68
C HIS A 28 -2.49 -15.69 4.61
N TYR A 29 -3.04 -16.27 3.53
CA TYR A 29 -2.26 -16.74 2.41
C TYR A 29 -1.66 -15.57 1.61
N HIS A 30 -2.46 -14.54 1.29
CA HIS A 30 -1.97 -13.38 0.53
C HIS A 30 -0.93 -12.55 1.30
N THR A 31 -1.11 -12.39 2.61
CA THR A 31 -0.08 -11.75 3.47
C THR A 31 1.21 -12.56 3.54
N ARG A 32 1.13 -13.90 3.59
CA ARG A 32 2.30 -14.79 3.55
C ARG A 32 3.07 -14.68 2.23
N ILE A 33 2.39 -14.58 1.09
CA ILE A 33 3.04 -14.36 -0.21
C ILE A 33 3.84 -13.04 -0.20
N GLY A 34 3.23 -11.95 0.29
CA GLY A 34 3.93 -10.66 0.41
C GLY A 34 5.17 -10.75 1.29
N ALA A 35 5.05 -11.41 2.46
CA ALA A 35 6.17 -11.61 3.37
C ALA A 35 7.29 -12.46 2.74
N ALA A 36 6.94 -13.53 2.00
CA ALA A 36 7.89 -14.40 1.33
C ALA A 36 8.68 -13.68 0.22
N LEU A 37 8.05 -12.74 -0.50
CA LEU A 37 8.70 -11.97 -1.57
C LEU A 37 9.42 -10.71 -1.09
N ARG A 38 9.32 -10.38 0.20
CA ARG A 38 9.88 -9.15 0.77
C ARG A 38 11.36 -8.94 0.44
N PHE A 39 12.16 -10.00 0.40
CA PHE A 39 13.61 -9.89 0.18
C PHE A 39 13.96 -9.10 -1.09
N LEU A 40 13.10 -9.16 -2.13
CA LEU A 40 13.25 -8.40 -3.37
C LEU A 40 13.21 -6.88 -3.15
N ARG A 41 12.62 -6.37 -2.06
CA ARG A 41 12.69 -4.94 -1.70
C ARG A 41 14.14 -4.49 -1.53
N LYS A 42 15.00 -5.36 -0.99
CA LYS A 42 16.44 -5.07 -0.82
C LYS A 42 17.18 -5.09 -2.16
N GLU A 43 16.66 -5.83 -3.14
CA GLU A 43 17.18 -5.90 -4.52
C GLU A 43 16.66 -4.77 -5.42
N GLY A 44 15.90 -3.80 -4.88
CA GLY A 44 15.41 -2.64 -5.64
C GLY A 44 14.07 -2.87 -6.35
N PHE A 45 13.34 -3.95 -6.03
CA PHE A 45 12.00 -4.17 -6.57
C PHE A 45 10.95 -3.30 -5.88
N LEU A 46 10.06 -2.74 -6.69
CA LEU A 46 8.89 -1.99 -6.24
C LEU A 46 7.65 -2.91 -6.27
N PHE A 47 7.00 -3.06 -5.12
CA PHE A 47 5.73 -3.75 -5.01
C PHE A 47 4.57 -2.77 -5.19
N VAL A 48 3.71 -3.04 -6.17
CA VAL A 48 2.52 -2.21 -6.44
C VAL A 48 1.27 -3.06 -6.28
N GLY A 49 0.44 -2.69 -5.31
CA GLY A 49 -0.90 -3.27 -5.11
C GLY A 49 -1.97 -2.26 -5.49
N THR A 50 -2.81 -2.59 -6.46
CA THR A 50 -3.95 -1.76 -6.86
C THR A 50 -5.25 -2.46 -6.58
N VAL A 51 -6.17 -1.76 -5.93
CA VAL A 51 -7.55 -2.18 -5.73
C VAL A 51 -8.47 -1.11 -6.29
N HIS A 52 -9.62 -1.52 -6.83
CA HIS A 52 -10.72 -0.64 -7.15
C HIS A 52 -12.02 -1.31 -6.69
N ASN A 53 -12.97 -0.53 -6.20
CA ASN A 53 -14.31 -1.00 -5.90
C ASN A 53 -15.35 -0.25 -6.73
N LEU A 54 -16.05 -0.98 -7.59
CA LEU A 54 -17.08 -0.44 -8.48
C LEU A 54 -18.52 -0.70 -8.00
N PHE A 55 -18.71 -1.50 -6.95
CA PHE A 55 -19.99 -2.13 -6.62
C PHE A 55 -21.11 -1.14 -6.25
N ARG A 56 -20.87 -0.20 -5.32
CA ARG A 56 -21.88 0.74 -4.80
C ARG A 56 -21.66 2.19 -5.26
N ASN A 57 -21.32 2.38 -6.53
CA ASN A 57 -21.04 3.70 -7.08
C ASN A 57 -22.20 4.37 -7.80
N VAL A 58 -22.09 5.69 -7.95
CA VAL A 58 -23.06 6.51 -8.66
C VAL A 58 -22.54 6.76 -10.07
N TRP A 59 -23.13 6.05 -11.03
CA TRP A 59 -22.68 6.03 -12.43
C TRP A 59 -23.35 7.08 -13.32
N GLY A 60 -24.39 7.76 -12.82
CA GLY A 60 -25.26 8.62 -13.64
C GLY A 60 -24.50 9.70 -14.41
N ASP A 61 -23.55 10.37 -13.76
CA ASP A 61 -22.77 11.45 -14.39
C ASP A 61 -21.71 10.93 -15.35
N MET A 62 -21.04 9.83 -14.98
CA MET A 62 -20.11 9.15 -15.86
C MET A 62 -20.78 8.67 -17.16
N ILE A 63 -21.96 8.06 -17.06
CA ILE A 63 -22.69 7.54 -18.23
C ILE A 63 -23.19 8.69 -19.12
N ARG A 64 -23.73 9.76 -18.54
CA ARG A 64 -24.36 10.86 -19.30
C ARG A 64 -23.37 11.90 -19.83
N TYR A 65 -22.34 12.21 -19.05
CA TYR A 65 -21.45 13.34 -19.30
C TYR A 65 -19.97 12.93 -19.43
N ARG A 66 -19.64 11.64 -19.23
CA ARG A 66 -18.25 11.15 -19.16
C ARG A 66 -17.42 11.84 -18.09
N ASP A 67 -18.07 12.22 -17.00
CA ASP A 67 -17.46 12.90 -15.87
C ASP A 67 -17.49 12.00 -14.63
N SER A 68 -16.32 11.48 -14.26
CA SER A 68 -16.15 10.66 -13.06
C SER A 68 -15.87 11.48 -11.80
N LEU A 69 -15.44 12.73 -11.96
CA LEU A 69 -15.08 13.64 -10.87
C LEU A 69 -16.28 14.49 -10.42
N SER A 70 -17.40 14.42 -11.16
CA SER A 70 -18.66 15.03 -10.75
C SER A 70 -19.09 14.51 -9.38
N GLN A 71 -19.14 15.42 -8.42
CA GLN A 71 -19.42 15.14 -7.03
C GLN A 71 -20.69 15.89 -6.58
N ARG A 72 -21.82 15.60 -7.22
CA ARG A 72 -23.12 16.27 -6.97
C ARG A 72 -23.66 16.06 -5.56
N ALA A 73 -23.20 15.01 -4.89
CA ALA A 73 -23.51 14.69 -3.51
C ALA A 73 -22.23 14.26 -2.80
N PRO A 74 -22.15 14.43 -1.46
CA PRO A 74 -21.04 13.87 -0.70
C PRO A 74 -21.03 12.33 -0.80
N PRO A 75 -19.86 11.70 -0.63
CA PRO A 75 -19.78 10.24 -0.50
C PRO A 75 -20.69 9.74 0.63
N GLN A 76 -21.21 8.53 0.47
CA GLN A 76 -22.04 7.89 1.48
C GLN A 76 -21.24 7.62 2.76
N ALA A 77 -21.92 7.64 3.91
CA ALA A 77 -21.29 7.47 5.23
C ALA A 77 -20.42 6.20 5.32
N TRP A 78 -20.92 5.07 4.79
CA TRP A 78 -20.17 3.82 4.82
C TRP A 78 -18.83 3.89 4.07
N ALA A 79 -18.76 4.70 3.00
CA ALA A 79 -17.57 4.87 2.18
C ALA A 79 -16.52 5.72 2.91
N LEU A 80 -16.97 6.80 3.57
CA LEU A 80 -16.14 7.63 4.43
C LEU A 80 -15.59 6.82 5.61
N ASP A 81 -16.45 6.05 6.28
CA ASP A 81 -16.07 5.21 7.42
C ASP A 81 -15.04 4.15 7.03
N PHE A 82 -15.29 3.42 5.93
CA PHE A 82 -14.35 2.40 5.48
C PHE A 82 -13.01 3.03 5.06
N ARG A 83 -13.04 4.12 4.28
CA ARG A 83 -11.83 4.85 3.90
C ARG A 83 -11.03 5.27 5.12
N GLN A 84 -11.70 5.79 6.16
CA GLN A 84 -11.02 6.27 7.36
C GLN A 84 -10.38 5.10 8.11
N ALA A 85 -11.08 3.96 8.21
CA ALA A 85 -10.54 2.75 8.79
C ALA A 85 -9.30 2.26 8.03
N VAL A 86 -9.31 2.26 6.69
CA VAL A 86 -8.14 1.88 5.88
C VAL A 86 -6.96 2.82 6.13
N GLU A 87 -7.18 4.13 6.09
CA GLU A 87 -6.13 5.11 6.34
C GLU A 87 -5.55 4.98 7.74
N ASP A 88 -6.40 4.87 8.76
CA ASP A 88 -5.97 4.71 10.14
C ASP A 88 -5.15 3.43 10.31
N VAL A 89 -5.60 2.32 9.74
CA VAL A 89 -4.89 1.04 9.79
C VAL A 89 -3.53 1.14 9.12
N ILE A 90 -3.43 1.78 7.96
CA ILE A 90 -2.16 1.85 7.22
C ILE A 90 -1.20 2.85 7.86
N THR A 91 -1.66 4.05 8.22
CA THR A 91 -0.79 5.15 8.67
C THR A 91 -0.42 5.09 10.14
N ARG A 92 -1.24 4.43 10.99
CA ARG A 92 -0.99 4.35 12.44
C ARG A 92 -0.39 3.02 12.90
N ASN A 93 -0.19 2.06 12.00
CA ASN A 93 0.42 0.77 12.33
C ASN A 93 1.70 0.53 11.53
N LEU A 94 2.69 -0.03 12.21
CA LEU A 94 4.00 -0.35 11.66
C LEU A 94 4.31 -1.84 11.91
N GLY A 95 5.21 -2.40 11.10
CA GLY A 95 5.67 -3.77 11.26
C GLY A 95 4.54 -4.82 11.35
N PRO A 96 4.67 -5.86 12.18
CA PRO A 96 3.69 -6.96 12.26
C PRO A 96 2.25 -6.53 12.55
N LYS A 97 2.07 -5.41 13.27
CA LYS A 97 0.74 -4.88 13.59
C LYS A 97 -0.01 -4.43 12.33
N LEU A 98 0.70 -3.89 11.34
CA LEU A 98 0.14 -3.52 10.05
C LEU A 98 -0.53 -4.73 9.36
N ARG A 99 0.17 -5.87 9.30
CA ARG A 99 -0.38 -7.10 8.69
C ARG A 99 -1.66 -7.55 9.39
N ALA A 100 -1.64 -7.61 10.72
CA ALA A 100 -2.78 -8.06 11.51
C ALA A 100 -3.98 -7.13 11.33
N ASP A 101 -3.78 -5.82 11.40
CA ASP A 101 -4.86 -4.84 11.30
C ASP A 101 -5.40 -4.70 9.87
N VAL A 102 -4.56 -4.84 8.84
CA VAL A 102 -5.01 -4.89 7.45
C VAL A 102 -5.89 -6.10 7.19
N VAL A 103 -5.54 -7.29 7.72
CA VAL A 103 -6.42 -8.46 7.65
C VAL A 103 -7.73 -8.22 8.42
N ARG A 104 -7.67 -7.54 9.56
CA ARG A 104 -8.85 -7.21 10.38
C ARG A 104 -9.84 -6.28 9.67
N LEU A 105 -9.42 -5.47 8.69
CA LEU A 105 -10.32 -4.63 7.88
C LEU A 105 -11.39 -5.45 7.15
N MET A 106 -11.12 -6.72 6.82
CA MET A 106 -12.10 -7.60 6.20
C MET A 106 -13.29 -7.96 7.11
N LYS A 107 -13.15 -7.70 8.42
CA LYS A 107 -14.22 -7.83 9.42
C LYS A 107 -14.87 -6.48 9.76
N HIS A 108 -14.48 -5.39 9.09
CA HIS A 108 -15.08 -4.09 9.31
C HIS A 108 -16.56 -4.12 8.91
N GLN A 109 -17.42 -3.42 9.64
CA GLN A 109 -18.87 -3.48 9.45
C GLN A 109 -19.30 -3.10 8.02
N THR A 110 -18.64 -2.09 7.43
CA THR A 110 -18.90 -1.64 6.05
C THR A 110 -18.07 -2.36 4.99
N TYR A 111 -17.26 -3.36 5.35
CA TYR A 111 -16.35 -3.99 4.40
C TYR A 111 -17.09 -4.55 3.18
N ARG A 112 -18.27 -5.17 3.37
CA ARG A 112 -19.08 -5.71 2.27
C ARG A 112 -19.75 -4.64 1.40
N GLU A 113 -19.90 -3.42 1.92
CA GLU A 113 -20.33 -2.27 1.12
C GLU A 113 -19.17 -1.74 0.27
N ALA A 114 -17.98 -1.73 0.86
CA ALA A 114 -16.74 -1.28 0.23
C ALA A 114 -16.07 -2.32 -0.67
N HIS A 115 -16.43 -3.60 -0.58
CA HIS A 115 -15.92 -4.69 -1.41
C HIS A 115 -16.98 -5.77 -1.56
N ALA A 116 -17.50 -5.96 -2.78
CA ALA A 116 -18.48 -7.01 -3.06
C ALA A 116 -17.93 -8.41 -2.78
N SER A 117 -16.63 -8.60 -3.02
CA SER A 117 -15.95 -9.88 -2.97
C SER A 117 -14.50 -9.71 -2.51
N ASP A 118 -13.94 -10.76 -1.90
CA ASP A 118 -12.71 -10.68 -1.10
C ASP A 118 -11.43 -10.55 -1.93
N GLU A 119 -11.46 -11.04 -3.18
CA GLU A 119 -10.33 -10.99 -4.10
C GLU A 119 -9.86 -9.57 -4.40
N HIS A 120 -10.79 -8.61 -4.40
CA HIS A 120 -10.47 -7.22 -4.69
C HIS A 120 -9.53 -6.64 -3.62
N PHE A 121 -9.60 -7.15 -2.40
CA PHE A 121 -8.76 -6.69 -1.29
C PHE A 121 -7.40 -7.40 -1.22
N ALA A 122 -7.21 -8.52 -1.93
CA ALA A 122 -5.98 -9.31 -1.92
C ALA A 122 -4.69 -8.53 -2.25
N PRO A 123 -4.68 -7.55 -3.20
CA PRO A 123 -3.50 -6.72 -3.44
C PRO A 123 -3.06 -5.92 -2.21
N VAL A 124 -4.00 -5.44 -1.39
CA VAL A 124 -3.70 -4.71 -0.15
C VAL A 124 -3.07 -5.65 0.88
N LEU A 125 -3.61 -6.86 1.03
CA LEU A 125 -3.05 -7.90 1.89
C LEU A 125 -1.63 -8.27 1.49
N PHE A 126 -1.38 -8.40 0.19
CA PHE A 126 -0.07 -8.70 -0.36
C PHE A 126 0.96 -7.60 -0.03
N VAL A 127 0.64 -6.33 -0.28
CA VAL A 127 1.55 -5.21 0.03
C VAL A 127 1.79 -5.09 1.53
N ALA A 128 0.75 -5.23 2.36
CA ALA A 128 0.89 -5.26 3.82
C ALA A 128 1.79 -6.42 4.30
N GLY A 129 1.71 -7.58 3.64
CA GLY A 129 2.62 -8.70 3.85
C GLY A 129 4.07 -8.35 3.57
N ALA A 130 4.33 -7.66 2.45
CA ALA A 130 5.67 -7.26 2.02
C ALA A 130 6.28 -6.13 2.88
N ALA A 131 5.45 -5.32 3.53
CA ALA A 131 5.85 -4.13 4.28
C ALA A 131 5.44 -4.10 5.76
N GLY A 132 5.10 -5.26 6.33
CA GLY A 132 4.67 -5.35 7.73
C GLY A 132 5.40 -6.43 8.53
N VAL A 133 6.71 -6.61 8.35
CA VAL A 133 7.51 -7.49 9.21
C VAL A 133 8.27 -6.70 10.28
N TRP A 134 9.02 -7.37 11.14
CA TRP A 134 9.70 -6.75 12.28
C TRP A 134 10.71 -5.67 11.87
N GLU A 135 11.32 -5.81 10.70
CA GLU A 135 12.27 -4.82 10.16
C GLU A 135 11.59 -3.56 9.63
N ASP A 136 10.26 -3.52 9.50
CA ASP A 136 9.53 -2.28 9.17
C ASP A 136 9.07 -1.52 10.42
N VAL A 137 9.44 -1.99 11.62
CA VAL A 137 9.14 -1.25 12.85
C VAL A 137 9.88 0.08 12.83
N GLY A 138 9.15 1.17 13.06
CA GLY A 138 9.68 2.53 13.07
C GLY A 138 9.68 3.24 11.71
N ILE A 139 9.45 2.53 10.61
CA ILE A 139 9.36 3.12 9.27
C ILE A 139 7.93 3.56 9.00
N LYS A 140 7.71 4.86 8.80
CA LYS A 140 6.34 5.40 8.65
C LYS A 140 5.73 5.07 7.29
N ASN A 141 4.44 4.77 7.31
CA ASN A 141 3.62 4.70 6.11
C ASN A 141 3.00 6.06 5.82
N VAL A 142 2.95 6.45 4.55
CA VAL A 142 2.52 7.78 4.12
C VAL A 142 1.30 7.66 3.22
N LEU A 143 0.23 8.41 3.53
CA LEU A 143 -0.81 8.72 2.57
C LEU A 143 -0.29 9.83 1.65
N GLY A 144 -0.06 9.52 0.38
CA GLY A 144 0.53 10.44 -0.59
C GLY A 144 -0.49 11.35 -1.25
N ALA A 145 -1.51 10.76 -1.85
CA ALA A 145 -2.55 11.48 -2.57
C ALA A 145 -3.91 10.79 -2.39
N GLN A 146 -4.96 11.60 -2.51
CA GLN A 146 -6.32 11.09 -2.46
C GLN A 146 -7.24 11.87 -3.40
N SER A 147 -8.13 11.17 -4.08
CA SER A 147 -9.25 11.77 -4.83
C SER A 147 -10.54 10.97 -4.63
N TRP A 148 -11.67 11.61 -4.91
CA TRP A 148 -12.98 10.96 -4.93
C TRP A 148 -13.53 10.92 -6.36
N GLU A 149 -14.09 9.78 -6.73
CA GLU A 149 -14.69 9.53 -8.04
C GLU A 149 -16.01 8.76 -7.91
N LEU A 150 -16.90 8.91 -8.89
CA LEU A 150 -18.20 8.22 -8.96
C LEU A 150 -19.00 8.29 -7.65
N THR A 151 -18.87 9.43 -6.97
CA THR A 151 -19.39 9.74 -5.64
C THR A 151 -18.78 8.94 -4.48
N ASN A 152 -18.65 7.61 -4.58
CA ASN A 152 -18.29 6.74 -3.46
C ASN A 152 -16.92 6.06 -3.59
N ILE A 153 -16.18 6.25 -4.69
CA ILE A 153 -14.82 5.71 -4.82
C ILE A 153 -13.84 6.70 -4.24
N CYS A 154 -13.03 6.24 -3.29
CA CYS A 154 -11.87 6.97 -2.83
C CYS A 154 -10.59 6.33 -3.41
N ASN A 155 -9.88 7.07 -4.26
CA ASN A 155 -8.57 6.68 -4.76
C ASN A 155 -7.51 7.13 -3.75
N SER A 156 -7.15 6.25 -2.81
CA SER A 156 -6.11 6.55 -1.81
C SER A 156 -4.79 5.91 -2.20
N GLN A 157 -3.71 6.71 -2.26
CA GLN A 157 -2.36 6.22 -2.53
C GLN A 157 -1.57 6.15 -1.23
N PHE A 158 -1.05 4.97 -0.91
CA PHE A 158 -0.19 4.76 0.25
C PHE A 158 1.22 4.33 -0.18
N THR A 159 2.23 4.86 0.50
CA THR A 159 3.62 4.41 0.42
C THR A 159 3.96 3.74 1.75
N LEU A 160 4.36 2.47 1.71
CA LEU A 160 4.70 1.68 2.88
C LEU A 160 6.20 1.40 2.91
N GLY A 161 6.85 1.78 4.00
CA GLY A 161 8.30 1.70 4.12
C GLY A 161 9.06 2.82 3.39
N GLU A 162 10.39 2.77 3.47
CA GLU A 162 11.30 3.68 2.78
C GLU A 162 12.08 2.95 1.67
N ASN A 163 12.33 3.65 0.57
CA ASN A 163 13.29 3.20 -0.44
C ASN A 163 14.68 3.72 -0.04
N THR A 164 15.49 2.87 0.60
CA THR A 164 16.86 3.21 1.02
C THR A 164 17.90 3.13 -0.11
N GLN A 165 17.47 2.83 -1.34
CA GLN A 165 18.34 2.79 -2.51
C GLN A 165 18.61 4.21 -3.04
N GLN A 166 19.57 4.92 -2.46
CA GLN A 166 20.25 6.03 -3.14
C GLN A 166 21.07 5.45 -4.30
N HIS A 167 20.46 5.27 -5.47
CA HIS A 167 21.23 5.08 -6.69
C HIS A 167 21.88 6.43 -7.02
N GLY A 168 23.21 6.46 -7.02
CA GLY A 168 23.99 7.67 -7.26
C GLY A 168 23.58 8.35 -8.57
N GLY A 169 23.11 9.60 -8.44
CA GLY A 169 22.81 10.47 -9.57
C GLY A 169 21.60 11.36 -9.34
N ILE A 170 21.87 12.65 -9.14
CA ILE A 170 20.90 13.77 -9.03
C ILE A 170 20.26 13.94 -7.63
N THR A 171 21.10 14.39 -6.70
CA THR A 171 20.66 15.17 -5.54
C THR A 171 20.45 16.62 -6.01
N HIS A 172 19.22 17.12 -6.06
CA HIS A 172 19.01 18.56 -5.98
C HIS A 172 19.39 18.99 -4.55
N GLN A 173 20.64 19.45 -4.40
CA GLN A 173 21.11 20.09 -3.18
C GLN A 173 20.26 21.34 -2.92
N VAL A 174 19.36 21.27 -1.93
CA VAL A 174 19.01 22.46 -1.15
C VAL A 174 20.12 22.60 -0.11
N SER A 175 21.03 23.54 -0.35
CA SER A 175 22.13 23.85 0.55
C SER A 175 21.59 24.37 1.88
N ARG A 176 21.85 23.63 2.96
CA ARG A 176 21.96 24.21 4.31
C ARG A 176 23.30 23.82 4.90
N SER A 177 23.95 24.83 5.46
CA SER A 177 25.33 24.88 5.91
C SER A 177 25.66 23.87 7.01
N ARG A 178 26.93 23.46 6.96
CA ARG A 178 27.66 22.40 7.67
C ARG A 178 27.92 22.71 9.17
N THR A 179 27.89 21.68 10.02
CA THR A 179 28.80 21.39 11.18
C THR A 179 28.57 19.94 11.64
N SER A 180 29.48 18.99 11.32
CA SER A 180 30.38 18.21 12.22
C SER A 180 29.64 17.35 13.27
N GLU A 181 29.76 16.01 13.35
CA GLU A 181 30.95 15.17 13.62
C GLU A 181 30.67 13.67 13.38
N VAL A 182 31.74 12.87 13.28
CA VAL A 182 31.82 11.44 12.89
C VAL A 182 31.77 10.51 14.12
N ARG A 183 31.12 9.33 14.02
CA ARG A 183 31.65 8.05 14.58
C ARG A 183 30.89 6.81 14.06
N SER A 184 31.69 5.79 13.73
CA SER A 184 31.36 4.46 13.20
C SER A 184 31.18 3.43 14.32
N GLU A 185 30.34 2.41 14.13
CA GLU A 185 30.62 1.05 14.63
C GLU A 185 29.78 -0.02 13.90
N VAL A 186 30.45 -1.13 13.62
CA VAL A 186 29.99 -2.33 12.90
C VAL A 186 29.61 -3.39 13.95
N GLY A 187 28.49 -4.09 13.76
CA GLY A 187 28.08 -5.20 14.62
C GLY A 187 27.40 -6.31 13.81
N THR A 188 28.00 -7.49 13.86
CA THR A 188 27.70 -8.75 13.17
C THR A 188 26.68 -9.63 13.91
N ASN A 189 25.90 -10.40 13.13
CA ASN A 189 25.20 -11.65 13.46
C ASN A 189 23.99 -11.53 14.45
N ASP A 190 22.95 -12.36 14.47
CA ASP A 190 22.89 -13.81 14.29
C ASP A 190 21.48 -14.32 13.91
N CYS A 191 21.49 -15.54 13.40
CA CYS A 191 20.40 -16.39 12.95
C CYS A 191 19.56 -16.99 14.10
N GLU A 192 18.40 -16.42 14.45
CA GLU A 192 17.41 -17.10 15.33
C GLU A 192 15.96 -16.67 15.01
N PHE A 193 15.42 -17.00 13.82
CA PHE A 193 14.12 -16.46 13.37
C PHE A 193 13.01 -17.48 13.07
N LEU A 194 13.09 -18.71 13.58
CA LEU A 194 12.09 -19.74 13.23
C LEU A 194 11.17 -20.24 14.36
N ASP A 195 11.41 -19.94 15.64
CA ASP A 195 10.71 -20.66 16.73
C ASP A 195 9.71 -19.86 17.59
N SER A 196 9.34 -18.62 17.23
CA SER A 196 8.51 -17.77 18.11
C SER A 196 7.17 -17.33 17.49
N TRP A 197 6.30 -18.26 17.09
CA TRP A 197 4.97 -17.92 16.52
C TRP A 197 3.78 -18.72 17.08
N TYR A 198 3.87 -19.24 18.32
CA TYR A 198 2.74 -19.92 19.01
C TYR A 198 2.44 -19.38 20.42
N SER A 199 2.47 -18.07 20.63
CA SER A 199 1.95 -17.46 21.88
C SER A 199 1.31 -16.11 21.63
#